data_AF-A0A1Q7BWY9-F1
#
_entry.id   AF-A0A1Q7BWY9-F1
#
_cell.length_a   1.000
_cell.length_b   1.000
_cell.length_c   1.000
_cell.angle_alpha   90.00
_cell.angle_beta   90.00
_cell.angle_gamma   90.00
#
_symmetry.space_group_name_H-M   'P 1'
#
loop_
_entity.id
_entity.type
_entity.pdbx_description
1 polymer ?
#
loop_
_entity_poly.entity_id
_entity_poly.type
_entity_poly.pdbx_seq_one_letter_code
_entity_poly.pdbx_strand_id
1 'polypeptide(L)'
;MFRTKRSRLAATIAAAAVFGTAGALAAAQMAQAHDGTDGSPPAGAAVDTTGPATFLVASLSGRNEIPGPAGSPAVNDPDGQAVTVVRIKGNQVSFAIKWKNIAAPTAGHIHLGATGVNGGVQVPFFGAGLADNLEAAVGSVTVTDQALLDSLKANPTGFYANLHTGEFPGGAVRGQLHTVTHAVDLDAVLRGGPLSALLSGDQEVPGPKPAGDPDGHATAYVAADDNKVNFAFTWSGIGAPTDGHIHEGVVGGNGPVVQGLFSSPTGLPASVSGVAGVVKGVKSDLVRKIRNNPNNFYANLHTAEFSGGAVRGQLFRSGGGNDDRFDQSTFVASVVKGEQIYACTKQADGTFAFTQHNVSATLQTGIAHSFVKDDAGPPQWVSRDHSAVTGKLISKSANGAGNIAELDLDATQSGDSDGQLANTVEILRLNTVGGVAPAGTCDPQKQPIAKVPYQADYVFISK
;
A
#
# COMPACT_ATOMS: atom_id res chain seq x y z
N MET A 1 24.02 54.10 40.20
CA MET A 1 23.43 55.44 40.40
C MET A 1 23.57 56.19 39.08
N PHE A 2 22.53 56.26 38.25
CA PHE A 2 22.18 57.40 37.40
C PHE A 2 20.81 57.07 36.78
N ARG A 3 19.82 57.88 37.14
CA ARG A 3 18.39 57.61 37.03
C ARG A 3 17.78 58.68 36.13
N THR A 4 17.01 58.24 35.13
CA THR A 4 15.80 58.86 34.55
C THR A 4 15.83 60.32 34.06
N LYS A 5 15.22 60.56 32.88
CA LYS A 5 13.94 61.29 32.81
C LYS A 5 13.24 61.19 31.44
N ARG A 6 11.92 61.25 31.54
CA ARG A 6 10.86 61.20 30.51
C ARG A 6 10.87 62.45 29.62
N SER A 7 10.35 62.33 28.41
CA SER A 7 9.63 63.44 27.76
C SER A 7 8.49 62.91 26.88
N ARG A 8 7.33 63.55 27.02
CA ARG A 8 6.09 63.34 26.28
C ARG A 8 6.13 64.20 25.02
N LEU A 9 5.58 63.72 23.90
CA LEU A 9 4.98 64.60 22.90
C LEU A 9 3.68 63.97 22.39
N ALA A 10 2.65 64.79 22.31
CA ALA A 10 1.32 64.45 21.82
C ALA A 10 1.03 65.27 20.55
N ALA A 11 0.27 64.64 19.63
CA ALA A 11 -0.70 65.23 18.69
C ALA A 11 -0.14 66.12 17.54
N THR A 12 -0.61 66.12 16.28
CA THR A 12 -1.71 65.44 15.56
C THR A 12 -1.63 65.78 14.06
N ILE A 13 -2.09 64.85 13.21
CA ILE A 13 -2.84 64.99 11.93
C ILE A 13 -2.12 65.54 10.66
N ALA A 14 -2.01 64.68 9.63
CA ALA A 14 -2.61 64.89 8.30
C ALA A 14 -2.59 63.58 7.48
N ALA A 15 -3.64 63.37 6.69
CA ALA A 15 -4.10 62.12 6.11
C ALA A 15 -3.49 61.74 4.75
N ALA A 16 -3.50 60.44 4.41
CA ALA A 16 -3.66 59.98 3.02
C ALA A 16 -4.12 58.51 2.94
N ALA A 17 -5.35 58.34 2.45
CA ALA A 17 -5.90 57.28 1.59
C ALA A 17 -5.68 55.78 1.92
N VAL A 18 -6.81 55.14 2.23
CA VAL A 18 -7.05 53.70 2.25
C VAL A 18 -7.34 53.20 0.82
N PHE A 19 -6.64 52.15 0.39
CA PHE A 19 -7.18 51.12 -0.51
C PHE A 19 -6.91 49.76 0.13
N GLY A 20 -7.97 49.01 0.41
CA GLY A 20 -7.92 47.76 1.13
C GLY A 20 -7.57 46.56 0.26
N THR A 21 -7.24 45.45 0.92
CA THR A 21 -7.99 44.18 0.79
C THR A 21 -7.56 43.21 1.90
N ALA A 22 -8.53 42.38 2.26
CA ALA A 22 -8.63 41.61 3.49
C ALA A 22 -7.59 40.50 3.66
N GLY A 23 -7.08 40.39 4.89
CA GLY A 23 -6.45 39.19 5.44
C GLY A 23 -6.75 39.17 6.94
N ALA A 24 -7.90 38.60 7.32
CA ALA A 24 -8.30 38.49 8.71
C ALA A 24 -8.10 37.05 9.19
N LEU A 25 -7.13 36.90 10.09
CA LEU A 25 -7.00 35.78 11.01
C LEU A 25 -8.29 35.63 11.84
N ALA A 26 -8.72 34.39 12.05
CA ALA A 26 -9.55 34.06 13.21
C ALA A 26 -9.23 32.65 13.70
N ALA A 27 -8.63 32.60 14.89
CA ALA A 27 -8.45 31.40 15.69
C ALA A 27 -9.81 30.84 16.12
N ALA A 28 -9.97 29.51 16.09
CA ALA A 28 -11.12 28.84 16.68
C ALA A 28 -10.69 28.12 17.96
N GLN A 29 -11.25 28.57 19.09
CA GLN A 29 -11.17 27.96 20.41
C GLN A 29 -12.17 26.80 20.56
N MET A 30 -11.84 25.84 21.41
CA MET A 30 -12.77 24.82 21.92
C MET A 30 -13.50 25.31 23.19
N ALA A 31 -14.80 24.99 23.33
CA ALA A 31 -15.40 24.22 24.45
C ALA A 31 -16.94 24.41 24.61
N GLN A 32 -17.66 23.28 24.51
CA GLN A 32 -18.88 22.78 25.19
C GLN A 32 -19.93 23.71 25.87
N ALA A 33 -21.22 23.43 25.61
CA ALA A 33 -22.26 23.12 26.64
C ALA A 33 -23.55 22.51 26.03
N HIS A 34 -24.25 21.71 26.85
CA HIS A 34 -25.40 20.83 26.61
C HIS A 34 -26.77 21.52 26.44
N ASP A 35 -27.71 20.88 25.73
CA ASP A 35 -29.06 20.51 26.23
C ASP A 35 -29.76 19.55 25.25
N GLY A 36 -30.50 18.58 25.80
CA GLY A 36 -30.98 17.40 25.07
C GLY A 36 -32.36 17.53 24.43
N THR A 37 -32.58 16.72 23.40
CA THR A 37 -33.83 16.02 23.06
C THR A 37 -33.47 14.84 22.15
N ASP A 38 -34.17 13.72 22.34
CA ASP A 38 -34.03 12.45 21.64
C ASP A 38 -33.61 12.57 20.16
N GLY A 39 -32.41 12.09 19.87
CA GLY A 39 -31.91 11.95 18.51
C GLY A 39 -31.19 10.62 18.40
N SER A 40 -31.77 9.69 17.62
CA SER A 40 -31.04 8.54 17.10
C SER A 40 -29.68 9.01 16.56
N PRO A 41 -28.59 8.23 16.75
CA PRO A 41 -27.29 8.57 16.16
C PRO A 41 -27.48 8.84 14.65
N PRO A 42 -26.80 9.85 14.08
CA PRO A 42 -26.95 10.14 12.66
C PRO A 42 -26.62 8.87 11.89
N ALA A 43 -27.58 8.40 11.08
CA ALA A 43 -27.37 7.29 10.18
C ALA A 43 -26.09 7.55 9.39
N GLY A 44 -25.16 6.59 9.38
CA GLY A 44 -23.94 6.70 8.59
C GLY A 44 -24.30 7.07 7.15
N ALA A 45 -23.53 7.98 6.54
CA ALA A 45 -23.81 8.43 5.18
C ALA A 45 -23.97 7.22 4.24
N ALA A 46 -25.04 7.22 3.44
CA ALA A 46 -25.29 6.14 2.50
C ALA A 46 -24.10 5.97 1.54
N VAL A 47 -23.73 4.71 1.31
CA VAL A 47 -22.65 4.38 0.37
C VAL A 47 -23.13 4.67 -1.06
N ASP A 48 -22.37 5.48 -1.79
CA ASP A 48 -22.53 5.72 -3.22
C ASP A 48 -21.38 5.06 -3.96
N THR A 49 -21.68 4.05 -4.77
CA THR A 49 -20.72 3.34 -5.62
C THR A 49 -20.92 3.61 -7.11
N THR A 50 -21.52 4.75 -7.47
CA THR A 50 -21.77 5.13 -8.86
C THR A 50 -20.54 5.80 -9.51
N GLY A 51 -20.58 5.95 -10.84
CA GLY A 51 -19.51 6.60 -11.61
C GLY A 51 -18.28 5.71 -11.90
N PRO A 52 -17.33 6.25 -12.67
CA PRO A 52 -16.07 5.57 -12.96
C PRO A 52 -15.20 5.47 -11.70
N ALA A 53 -14.43 4.40 -11.59
CA ALA A 53 -13.45 4.23 -10.54
C ALA A 53 -12.14 4.95 -10.89
N THR A 54 -11.52 5.60 -9.90
CA THR A 54 -10.15 6.11 -9.98
C THR A 54 -9.24 5.24 -9.13
N PHE A 55 -8.12 4.78 -9.70
CA PHE A 55 -7.13 3.98 -9.01
C PHE A 55 -5.89 4.82 -8.71
N LEU A 56 -5.42 4.74 -7.47
CA LEU A 56 -4.20 5.39 -7.01
C LEU A 56 -3.28 4.34 -6.39
N VAL A 57 -1.97 4.59 -6.44
CA VAL A 57 -0.97 3.72 -5.81
C VAL A 57 0.11 4.53 -5.12
N ALA A 58 0.67 4.00 -4.03
CA ALA A 58 1.86 4.51 -3.38
C ALA A 58 2.83 3.37 -3.07
N SER A 59 4.12 3.59 -3.31
CA SER A 59 5.20 2.77 -2.76
C SER A 59 5.72 3.45 -1.49
N LEU A 60 5.52 2.80 -0.35
CA LEU A 60 5.84 3.33 0.96
C LEU A 60 7.18 2.77 1.44
N SER A 61 8.03 3.64 1.98
CA SER A 61 9.29 3.27 2.62
C SER A 61 9.57 4.19 3.80
N GLY A 62 10.26 3.70 4.84
CA GLY A 62 10.60 4.56 5.97
C GLY A 62 11.58 5.66 5.61
N ARG A 63 12.37 5.52 4.53
CA ARG A 63 13.24 6.61 4.03
C ARG A 63 12.48 7.85 3.53
N ASN A 64 11.17 7.72 3.28
CA ASN A 64 10.31 8.80 2.80
C ASN A 64 9.60 9.54 3.94
N GLU A 65 9.72 9.03 5.17
CA GLU A 65 9.17 9.68 6.36
C GLU A 65 9.91 10.99 6.63
N ILE A 66 9.19 11.95 7.22
CA ILE A 66 9.72 13.28 7.50
C ILE A 66 9.68 13.50 9.01
N PRO A 67 10.84 13.51 9.69
CA PRO A 67 10.90 13.76 11.13
C PRO A 67 10.20 15.06 11.52
N GLY A 68 9.41 14.98 12.59
CA GLY A 68 8.86 16.15 13.25
C GLY A 68 9.91 16.92 14.07
N PRO A 69 9.51 18.01 14.74
CA PRO A 69 10.36 18.71 15.70
C PRO A 69 10.94 17.78 16.79
N ALA A 70 11.99 18.22 17.47
CA ALA A 70 12.59 17.46 18.57
C ALA A 70 11.53 17.07 19.62
N GLY A 71 11.50 15.78 19.98
CA GLY A 71 10.50 15.21 20.89
C GLY A 71 9.24 14.68 20.20
N SER A 72 9.11 14.81 18.87
CA SER A 72 8.08 14.10 18.12
C SER A 72 8.24 12.58 18.20
N PRO A 73 7.13 11.81 18.05
CA PRO A 73 7.19 10.35 18.01
C PRO A 73 8.14 9.82 16.94
N ALA A 74 8.69 8.61 17.17
CA ALA A 74 9.65 8.00 16.26
C ALA A 74 9.05 7.74 14.87
N VAL A 75 9.88 7.93 13.85
CA VAL A 75 9.56 7.75 12.43
C VAL A 75 10.74 7.10 11.69
N ASN A 76 10.52 6.69 10.45
CA ASN A 76 11.49 6.07 9.54
C ASN A 76 11.88 4.64 9.94
N ASP A 77 11.04 3.66 9.63
CA ASP A 77 11.45 2.26 9.68
C ASP A 77 12.51 1.99 8.58
N PRO A 78 13.77 1.67 8.94
CA PRO A 78 14.89 1.71 7.99
C PRO A 78 14.82 0.68 6.86
N ASP A 79 14.19 -0.47 7.10
CA ASP A 79 14.00 -1.54 6.11
C ASP A 79 12.52 -1.83 5.81
N GLY A 80 11.61 -1.12 6.47
CA GLY A 80 10.18 -1.14 6.21
C GLY A 80 9.80 -0.73 4.79
N GLN A 81 8.93 -1.53 4.18
CA GLN A 81 8.35 -1.26 2.86
C GLN A 81 6.87 -1.65 2.82
N ALA A 82 6.06 -0.88 2.10
CA ALA A 82 4.69 -1.25 1.79
C ALA A 82 4.25 -0.77 0.41
N VAL A 83 3.16 -1.35 -0.10
CA VAL A 83 2.43 -0.85 -1.24
C VAL A 83 0.98 -0.63 -0.82
N THR A 84 0.44 0.53 -1.19
CA THR A 84 -0.96 0.88 -0.96
C THR A 84 -1.60 1.15 -2.30
N VAL A 85 -2.65 0.40 -2.63
CA VAL A 85 -3.54 0.66 -3.77
C VAL A 85 -4.86 1.19 -3.22
N VAL A 86 -5.37 2.25 -3.83
CA VAL A 86 -6.63 2.88 -3.46
C VAL A 86 -7.55 2.90 -4.67
N ARG A 87 -8.83 2.57 -4.47
CA ARG A 87 -9.88 2.76 -5.45
C ARG A 87 -10.92 3.72 -4.90
N ILE A 88 -11.17 4.80 -5.63
CA ILE A 88 -12.23 5.75 -5.32
C ILE A 88 -13.37 5.53 -6.31
N LYS A 89 -14.55 5.15 -5.82
CA LYS A 89 -15.77 4.98 -6.63
C LYS A 89 -16.95 5.59 -5.89
N GLY A 90 -17.60 6.58 -6.49
CA GLY A 90 -18.53 7.47 -5.79
C GLY A 90 -17.88 8.06 -4.54
N ASN A 91 -18.44 7.77 -3.37
CA ASN A 91 -17.93 8.19 -2.06
C ASN A 91 -17.18 7.10 -1.28
N GLN A 92 -17.01 5.92 -1.88
CA GLN A 92 -16.28 4.82 -1.28
C GLN A 92 -14.80 4.89 -1.66
N VAL A 93 -13.94 4.91 -0.64
CA VAL A 93 -12.49 4.76 -0.76
C VAL A 93 -12.13 3.34 -0.29
N SER A 94 -11.93 2.44 -1.25
CA SER A 94 -11.43 1.08 -0.98
C SER A 94 -9.90 1.10 -0.97
N PHE A 95 -9.29 0.34 -0.08
CA PHE A 95 -7.83 0.23 0.04
C PHE A 95 -7.38 -1.23 0.04
N ALA A 96 -6.19 -1.45 -0.49
CA ALA A 96 -5.45 -2.70 -0.42
C ALA A 96 -4.00 -2.36 -0.07
N ILE A 97 -3.52 -2.92 1.04
CA ILE A 97 -2.20 -2.59 1.59
C ILE A 97 -1.45 -3.88 1.85
N LYS A 98 -0.23 -4.00 1.32
CA LYS A 98 0.70 -5.11 1.60
C LYS A 98 2.00 -4.53 2.13
N TRP A 99 2.50 -5.05 3.24
CA TRP A 99 3.72 -4.56 3.89
C TRP A 99 4.71 -5.69 4.14
N LYS A 100 5.97 -5.31 4.31
CA LYS A 100 7.07 -6.20 4.66
C LYS A 100 8.09 -5.48 5.53
N ASN A 101 8.76 -6.23 6.38
CA ASN A 101 9.81 -5.74 7.29
C ASN A 101 9.35 -4.57 8.17
N ILE A 102 8.06 -4.53 8.53
CA ILE A 102 7.55 -3.68 9.60
C ILE A 102 6.75 -4.56 10.55
N ALA A 103 6.65 -4.17 11.82
CA ALA A 103 5.69 -4.77 12.74
C ALA A 103 4.25 -4.56 12.25
N ALA A 104 3.28 -5.29 12.80
CA ALA A 104 1.88 -5.12 12.41
C ALA A 104 1.44 -3.65 12.54
N PRO A 105 0.84 -3.07 11.48
CA PRO A 105 0.40 -1.69 11.50
C PRO A 105 -0.61 -1.42 12.62
N THR A 106 -0.37 -0.37 13.39
CA THR A 106 -1.29 0.14 14.42
C THR A 106 -2.34 1.07 13.82
N ALA A 107 -1.97 1.79 12.76
CA ALA A 107 -2.85 2.67 12.01
C ALA A 107 -2.39 2.82 10.54
N GLY A 108 -3.33 3.21 9.67
CA GLY A 108 -3.05 3.54 8.27
C GLY A 108 -3.93 4.68 7.79
N HIS A 109 -3.35 5.61 7.03
CA HIS A 109 -4.03 6.85 6.63
C HIS A 109 -3.61 7.34 5.23
N ILE A 110 -4.44 8.21 4.65
CA ILE A 110 -4.06 9.20 3.63
C ILE A 110 -3.97 10.58 4.30
N HIS A 111 -2.89 11.31 4.03
CA HIS A 111 -2.65 12.68 4.48
C HIS A 111 -2.59 13.64 3.29
N LEU A 112 -2.90 14.92 3.55
CA LEU A 112 -2.67 16.02 2.61
C LEU A 112 -1.29 16.64 2.85
N GLY A 113 -0.34 16.40 1.94
CA GLY A 113 1.01 16.94 2.02
C GLY A 113 1.85 16.55 0.79
N ALA A 114 2.54 17.54 0.22
CA ALA A 114 3.46 17.31 -0.88
C ALA A 114 4.70 16.50 -0.44
N THR A 115 5.50 16.06 -1.41
CA THR A 115 6.81 15.44 -1.15
C THR A 115 7.65 16.30 -0.21
N GLY A 116 8.20 15.69 0.84
CA GLY A 116 9.00 16.39 1.84
C GLY A 116 8.23 17.20 2.89
N VAL A 117 6.89 17.22 2.85
CA VAL A 117 6.06 18.02 3.77
C VAL A 117 5.10 17.13 4.56
N ASN A 118 5.13 17.24 5.89
CA ASN A 118 4.16 16.60 6.78
C ASN A 118 2.78 17.23 6.63
N GLY A 119 1.75 16.38 6.68
CA GLY A 119 0.36 16.72 6.42
C GLY A 119 -0.62 16.22 7.47
N GLY A 120 -1.80 16.82 7.54
CA GLY A 120 -2.90 16.33 8.38
C GLY A 120 -3.60 15.11 7.77
N VAL A 121 -4.08 14.19 8.61
CA VAL A 121 -4.90 13.03 8.20
C VAL A 121 -6.16 13.50 7.50
N GLN A 122 -6.45 12.93 6.33
CA GLN A 122 -7.66 13.20 5.55
C GLN A 122 -8.57 11.98 5.44
N VAL A 123 -8.00 10.80 5.20
CA VAL A 123 -8.75 9.55 5.10
C VAL A 123 -8.11 8.52 6.01
N PRO A 124 -8.69 8.25 7.19
CA PRO A 124 -8.24 7.13 8.01
C PRO A 124 -8.69 5.81 7.40
N PHE A 125 -7.75 4.89 7.17
CA PHE A 125 -8.08 3.51 6.78
C PHE A 125 -8.48 2.70 8.01
N PHE A 126 -7.65 2.69 9.05
CA PHE A 126 -7.88 1.98 10.32
C PHE A 126 -6.99 2.55 11.44
N GLY A 127 -7.35 2.30 12.71
CA GLY A 127 -6.61 2.81 13.89
C GLY A 127 -6.67 1.94 15.16
N ALA A 128 -7.17 0.70 15.09
CA ALA A 128 -7.27 -0.23 16.22
C ALA A 128 -6.16 -1.30 16.23
N GLY A 129 -5.19 -1.19 15.33
CA GLY A 129 -4.15 -2.19 15.10
C GLY A 129 -4.61 -3.44 14.36
N LEU A 130 -3.62 -4.12 13.79
CA LEU A 130 -3.76 -5.40 13.11
C LEU A 130 -2.97 -6.47 13.87
N ALA A 131 -3.30 -7.75 13.66
CA ALA A 131 -2.60 -8.86 14.30
C ALA A 131 -1.16 -9.02 13.79
N ASP A 132 -0.24 -9.42 14.67
CA ASP A 132 1.22 -9.41 14.47
C ASP A 132 1.73 -10.12 13.21
N ASN A 133 1.05 -11.18 12.80
CA ASN A 133 1.50 -12.04 11.70
C ASN A 133 0.78 -11.78 10.38
N LEU A 134 0.03 -10.68 10.31
CA LEU A 134 -0.56 -10.17 9.08
C LEU A 134 0.48 -9.39 8.27
N GLU A 135 0.40 -9.54 6.95
CA GLU A 135 1.28 -8.89 5.97
C GLU A 135 0.47 -8.13 4.90
N ALA A 136 -0.86 -8.28 4.87
CA ALA A 136 -1.74 -7.48 4.02
C ALA A 136 -3.14 -7.28 4.64
N ALA A 137 -3.81 -6.21 4.23
CA ALA A 137 -5.20 -5.91 4.56
C ALA A 137 -5.91 -5.21 3.40
N VAL A 138 -7.18 -5.54 3.19
CA VAL A 138 -8.08 -4.80 2.30
C VAL A 138 -9.30 -4.31 3.07
N GLY A 139 -9.92 -3.26 2.58
CA GLY A 139 -11.06 -2.68 3.23
C GLY A 139 -11.64 -1.49 2.49
N SER A 140 -12.60 -0.82 3.13
CA SER A 140 -13.15 0.41 2.61
C SER A 140 -13.62 1.36 3.69
N VAL A 141 -13.62 2.64 3.36
CA VAL A 141 -14.21 3.70 4.16
C VAL A 141 -15.10 4.58 3.29
N THR A 142 -16.15 5.14 3.89
CA THR A 142 -17.02 6.12 3.23
C THR A 142 -16.52 7.52 3.55
N VAL A 143 -16.24 8.32 2.52
CA VAL A 143 -15.78 9.71 2.66
C VAL A 143 -16.89 10.64 2.19
N THR A 144 -17.43 11.44 3.10
CA THR A 144 -18.55 12.35 2.80
C THR A 144 -18.11 13.67 2.17
N ASP A 145 -16.84 14.04 2.30
CA ASP A 145 -16.28 15.26 1.72
C ASP A 145 -15.95 15.04 0.23
N GLN A 146 -16.86 15.49 -0.65
CA GLN A 146 -16.66 15.38 -2.09
C GLN A 146 -15.49 16.23 -2.59
N ALA A 147 -15.21 17.39 -1.97
CA ALA A 147 -14.10 18.24 -2.38
C ALA A 147 -12.75 17.58 -2.10
N LEU A 148 -12.65 16.85 -0.98
CA LEU A 148 -11.50 16.00 -0.68
C LEU A 148 -11.33 14.90 -1.74
N LEU A 149 -12.39 14.19 -2.09
CA LEU A 149 -12.34 13.13 -3.11
C LEU A 149 -11.93 13.67 -4.48
N ASP A 150 -12.46 14.82 -4.88
CA ASP A 150 -12.11 15.48 -6.14
C ASP A 150 -10.65 15.95 -6.13
N SER A 151 -10.16 16.48 -4.99
CA SER A 151 -8.76 16.86 -4.81
C SER A 151 -7.81 15.65 -4.90
N LEU A 152 -8.17 14.53 -4.26
CA LEU A 152 -7.43 13.26 -4.33
C LEU A 152 -7.31 12.73 -5.77
N LYS A 153 -8.38 12.81 -6.55
CA LYS A 153 -8.40 12.38 -7.96
C LYS A 153 -7.61 13.34 -8.86
N ALA A 154 -7.72 14.65 -8.62
CA ALA A 154 -7.12 15.66 -9.48
C ALA A 154 -5.62 15.87 -9.21
N ASN A 155 -5.16 15.68 -7.97
CA ASN A 155 -3.79 15.89 -7.57
C ASN A 155 -3.32 14.83 -6.55
N PRO A 156 -3.22 13.55 -6.95
CA PRO A 156 -2.84 12.48 -6.02
C PRO A 156 -1.45 12.70 -5.42
N THR A 157 -0.52 13.29 -6.17
CA THR A 157 0.85 13.57 -5.67
C THR A 157 0.90 14.64 -4.58
N GLY A 158 -0.19 15.38 -4.35
CA GLY A 158 -0.35 16.26 -3.20
C GLY A 158 -0.73 15.52 -1.91
N PHE A 159 -0.96 14.21 -1.98
CA PHE A 159 -1.33 13.34 -0.87
C PHE A 159 -0.33 12.21 -0.72
N TYR A 160 -0.28 11.64 0.49
CA TYR A 160 0.54 10.46 0.77
C TYR A 160 -0.20 9.46 1.65
N ALA A 161 0.11 8.19 1.42
CA ALA A 161 -0.28 7.11 2.31
C ALA A 161 0.80 6.90 3.38
N ASN A 162 0.37 6.52 4.58
CA ASN A 162 1.24 6.28 5.71
C ASN A 162 0.76 5.11 6.56
N LEU A 163 1.69 4.31 7.09
CA LEU A 163 1.43 3.26 8.07
C LEU A 163 2.26 3.52 9.32
N HIS A 164 1.66 3.27 10.48
CA HIS A 164 2.27 3.42 11.79
C HIS A 164 2.46 2.04 12.43
N THR A 165 3.49 1.88 13.25
CA THR A 165 3.68 0.69 14.09
C THR A 165 3.87 1.11 15.54
N GLY A 166 3.95 0.12 16.46
CA GLY A 166 4.29 0.40 17.85
C GLY A 166 5.69 1.00 18.02
N GLU A 167 6.64 0.60 17.18
CA GLU A 167 8.02 1.11 17.18
C GLU A 167 8.13 2.51 16.55
N PHE A 168 7.37 2.75 15.47
CA PHE A 168 7.35 4.01 14.74
C PHE A 168 5.95 4.65 14.76
N PRO A 169 5.50 5.15 15.93
CA PRO A 169 4.17 5.72 16.09
C PRO A 169 3.96 7.02 15.29
N GLY A 170 5.03 7.74 14.92
CA GLY A 170 4.93 8.91 14.06
C GLY A 170 4.74 8.57 12.58
N GLY A 171 5.01 7.32 12.18
CA GLY A 171 5.03 6.85 10.79
C GLY A 171 6.20 5.89 10.56
N ALA A 172 5.89 4.62 10.30
CA ALA A 172 6.87 3.60 9.95
C ALA A 172 7.29 3.75 8.48
N VAL A 173 6.32 3.86 7.57
CA VAL A 173 6.56 3.95 6.13
C VAL A 173 5.59 4.92 5.45
N ARG A 174 6.11 5.73 4.52
CA ARG A 174 5.36 6.78 3.80
C ARG A 174 5.60 6.73 2.29
N GLY A 175 4.62 7.14 1.48
CA GLY A 175 4.74 7.27 0.03
C GLY A 175 3.67 8.15 -0.58
N GLN A 176 4.05 8.99 -1.56
CA GLN A 176 3.08 9.83 -2.29
C GLN A 176 2.16 8.96 -3.15
N LEU A 177 0.93 9.43 -3.36
CA LEU A 177 -0.03 8.77 -4.24
C LEU A 177 0.20 9.18 -5.71
N HIS A 178 0.06 8.21 -6.60
CA HIS A 178 0.14 8.38 -8.05
C HIS A 178 -1.11 7.79 -8.69
N THR A 179 -1.56 8.37 -9.80
CA THR A 179 -2.64 7.78 -10.60
C THR A 179 -2.17 6.48 -11.23
N VAL A 180 -3.07 5.49 -11.31
CA VAL A 180 -2.92 4.29 -12.12
C VAL A 180 -3.97 4.31 -13.22
N THR A 181 -3.58 4.01 -14.45
CA THR A 181 -4.50 4.07 -15.61
C THR A 181 -5.25 2.77 -15.87
N HIS A 182 -4.72 1.65 -15.39
CA HIS A 182 -5.38 0.36 -15.43
C HIS A 182 -6.25 0.11 -14.19
N ALA A 183 -7.33 -0.65 -14.38
CA ALA A 183 -8.09 -1.17 -13.26
C ALA A 183 -7.24 -2.17 -12.47
N VAL A 184 -7.31 -2.12 -11.15
CA VAL A 184 -6.57 -3.01 -10.26
C VAL A 184 -7.56 -3.83 -9.44
N ASP A 185 -7.38 -5.14 -9.42
CA ASP A 185 -8.03 -6.00 -8.44
C ASP A 185 -7.41 -5.72 -7.05
N LEU A 186 -8.21 -5.25 -6.10
CA LEU A 186 -7.72 -4.94 -4.75
C LEU A 186 -7.46 -6.21 -3.94
N ASP A 187 -8.22 -7.27 -4.19
CA ASP A 187 -8.08 -8.54 -3.47
C ASP A 187 -6.84 -9.33 -3.94
N ALA A 188 -6.22 -8.87 -5.02
CA ALA A 188 -4.90 -9.31 -5.48
C ALA A 188 -3.83 -9.38 -4.39
N VAL A 189 -3.87 -8.46 -3.42
CA VAL A 189 -2.88 -8.44 -2.31
C VAL A 189 -3.12 -9.58 -1.32
N LEU A 190 -4.32 -10.14 -1.31
CA LEU A 190 -4.74 -11.28 -0.49
C LEU A 190 -4.52 -12.62 -1.19
N ARG A 191 -3.75 -12.63 -2.30
CA ARG A 191 -3.68 -13.76 -3.22
C ARG A 191 -3.37 -15.08 -2.53
N GLY A 192 -4.14 -16.07 -2.99
CA GLY A 192 -4.47 -17.26 -2.25
C GLY A 192 -3.60 -18.47 -2.53
N GLY A 193 -3.44 -19.29 -1.48
CA GLY A 193 -2.91 -20.63 -1.51
C GLY A 193 -3.53 -21.59 -2.53
N PRO A 194 -2.93 -22.77 -2.80
CA PRO A 194 -3.50 -23.75 -3.73
C PRO A 194 -4.72 -24.44 -3.11
N LEU A 195 -4.98 -24.17 -1.82
CA LEU A 195 -6.16 -24.60 -1.10
C LEU A 195 -7.08 -23.41 -0.88
N SER A 196 -8.37 -23.67 -1.05
CA SER A 196 -9.44 -22.71 -0.80
C SER A 196 -10.46 -23.30 0.16
N ALA A 197 -11.20 -22.44 0.85
CA ALA A 197 -12.47 -22.77 1.48
C ALA A 197 -13.49 -21.68 1.17
N LEU A 198 -14.74 -22.10 0.97
CA LEU A 198 -15.90 -21.21 0.94
C LEU A 198 -16.61 -21.39 2.28
N LEU A 199 -16.64 -20.33 3.08
CA LEU A 199 -17.09 -20.36 4.45
C LEU A 199 -18.45 -19.68 4.55
N SER A 200 -19.34 -20.27 5.35
CA SER A 200 -20.64 -19.69 5.68
C SER A 200 -21.07 -20.13 7.08
N GLY A 201 -22.00 -19.41 7.69
CA GLY A 201 -22.45 -19.74 9.04
C GLY A 201 -23.24 -21.05 9.11
N ASP A 202 -23.98 -21.41 8.07
CA ASP A 202 -24.72 -22.68 7.99
C ASP A 202 -23.83 -23.93 7.96
N GLN A 203 -22.53 -23.78 7.69
CA GLN A 203 -21.54 -24.85 7.75
C GLN A 203 -20.94 -25.06 9.15
N GLU A 204 -21.16 -24.13 10.10
CA GLU A 204 -20.76 -24.29 11.49
C GLU A 204 -21.56 -25.40 12.16
N VAL A 205 -20.90 -26.16 13.03
CA VAL A 205 -21.54 -27.26 13.76
C VAL A 205 -21.90 -26.78 15.17
N PRO A 206 -23.18 -26.82 15.58
CA PRO A 206 -23.61 -26.35 16.89
C PRO A 206 -22.80 -26.95 18.04
N GLY A 207 -22.51 -26.11 19.03
CA GLY A 207 -21.74 -26.48 20.21
C GLY A 207 -22.20 -25.69 21.45
N PRO A 208 -21.41 -25.70 22.54
CA PRO A 208 -21.77 -24.99 23.78
C PRO A 208 -21.65 -23.46 23.67
N LYS A 209 -20.97 -22.94 22.63
CA LYS A 209 -20.84 -21.51 22.33
C LYS A 209 -21.70 -21.14 21.12
N PRO A 210 -22.17 -19.89 21.01
CA PRO A 210 -22.86 -19.42 19.81
C PRO A 210 -21.99 -19.64 18.57
N ALA A 211 -22.57 -20.25 17.53
CA ALA A 211 -21.90 -20.55 16.29
C ALA A 211 -22.87 -20.44 15.11
N GLY A 212 -22.34 -20.12 13.93
CA GLY A 212 -23.09 -20.01 12.68
C GLY A 212 -23.80 -18.66 12.52
N ASP A 213 -23.07 -17.67 12.02
CA ASP A 213 -23.62 -16.36 11.66
C ASP A 213 -24.50 -16.50 10.40
N PRO A 214 -25.83 -16.29 10.49
CA PRO A 214 -26.75 -16.58 9.40
C PRO A 214 -26.52 -15.73 8.14
N ASP A 215 -25.95 -14.53 8.29
CA ASP A 215 -25.65 -13.61 7.19
C ASP A 215 -24.19 -13.72 6.73
N GLY A 216 -23.40 -14.53 7.45
CA GLY A 216 -21.96 -14.58 7.33
C GLY A 216 -21.46 -15.40 6.16
N HIS A 217 -20.56 -14.79 5.39
CA HIS A 217 -19.80 -15.44 4.33
C HIS A 217 -18.33 -15.06 4.41
N ALA A 218 -17.45 -16.02 4.10
CA ALA A 218 -16.04 -15.75 3.90
C ALA A 218 -15.42 -16.64 2.83
N THR A 219 -14.32 -16.19 2.24
CA THR A 219 -13.45 -17.05 1.43
C THR A 219 -12.11 -17.11 2.12
N ALA A 220 -11.57 -18.31 2.27
CA ALA A 220 -10.22 -18.52 2.76
C ALA A 220 -9.35 -19.10 1.66
N TYR A 221 -8.09 -18.67 1.64
CA TYR A 221 -7.06 -19.30 0.84
C TYR A 221 -5.90 -19.70 1.74
N VAL A 222 -5.32 -20.88 1.52
CA VAL A 222 -4.30 -21.46 2.41
C VAL A 222 -3.21 -22.13 1.59
N ALA A 223 -1.95 -21.75 1.80
CA ALA A 223 -0.77 -22.47 1.30
C ALA A 223 -0.01 -23.04 2.48
N ALA A 224 0.42 -24.30 2.39
CA ALA A 224 1.10 -24.99 3.49
C ALA A 224 2.36 -25.65 2.95
N ASP A 225 3.49 -24.96 3.12
CA ASP A 225 4.78 -25.27 2.49
C ASP A 225 5.92 -24.88 3.45
N ASP A 226 7.09 -25.55 3.37
CA ASP A 226 8.34 -25.15 4.04
C ASP A 226 8.22 -24.68 5.51
N ASN A 227 7.49 -25.46 6.34
CA ASN A 227 7.21 -25.15 7.75
C ASN A 227 6.46 -23.83 7.98
N LYS A 228 5.64 -23.43 7.01
CA LYS A 228 4.80 -22.23 7.07
C LYS A 228 3.39 -22.55 6.62
N VAL A 229 2.47 -21.70 7.05
CA VAL A 229 1.12 -21.62 6.52
C VAL A 229 0.87 -20.17 6.11
N ASN A 230 0.79 -19.92 4.81
CA ASN A 230 0.28 -18.65 4.29
C ASN A 230 -1.24 -18.74 4.26
N PHE A 231 -1.92 -17.69 4.68
CA PHE A 231 -3.37 -17.65 4.66
C PHE A 231 -3.87 -16.29 4.21
N ALA A 232 -5.07 -16.29 3.66
CA ALA A 232 -5.84 -15.09 3.40
C ALA A 232 -7.31 -15.35 3.69
N PHE A 233 -8.01 -14.33 4.14
CA PHE A 233 -9.45 -14.31 4.29
C PHE A 233 -10.03 -13.05 3.66
N THR A 234 -11.18 -13.20 3.01
CA THR A 234 -12.15 -12.10 2.79
C THR A 234 -13.45 -12.49 3.46
N TRP A 235 -14.18 -11.52 4.00
CA TRP A 235 -15.46 -11.78 4.67
C TRP A 235 -16.49 -10.68 4.41
N SER A 236 -17.75 -11.05 4.56
CA SER A 236 -18.90 -10.16 4.53
C SER A 236 -20.00 -10.71 5.44
N GLY A 237 -20.87 -9.82 5.92
CA GLY A 237 -22.03 -10.21 6.72
C GLY A 237 -21.71 -10.76 8.11
N ILE A 238 -20.47 -10.65 8.58
CA ILE A 238 -20.06 -11.01 9.94
C ILE A 238 -19.58 -9.78 10.72
N GLY A 239 -19.66 -9.85 12.05
CA GLY A 239 -18.97 -8.92 12.94
C GLY A 239 -17.43 -8.94 12.77
N ALA A 240 -16.73 -8.03 13.45
CA ALA A 240 -15.27 -7.94 13.39
C ALA A 240 -14.60 -9.28 13.79
N PRO A 241 -13.80 -9.92 12.90
CA PRO A 241 -13.17 -11.18 13.24
C PRO A 241 -12.19 -11.06 14.40
N THR A 242 -12.31 -11.95 15.38
CA THR A 242 -11.41 -12.02 16.53
C THR A 242 -10.31 -13.05 16.31
N ASP A 243 -10.61 -14.16 15.64
CA ASP A 243 -9.66 -15.25 15.44
C ASP A 243 -9.93 -15.94 14.11
N GLY A 244 -8.87 -16.48 13.51
CA GLY A 244 -8.94 -17.40 12.38
C GLY A 244 -8.15 -18.66 12.68
N HIS A 245 -8.70 -19.83 12.34
CA HIS A 245 -8.06 -21.12 12.61
C HIS A 245 -8.12 -22.07 11.41
N ILE A 246 -7.23 -23.06 11.44
CA ILE A 246 -7.38 -24.35 10.74
C ILE A 246 -7.62 -25.42 11.79
N HIS A 247 -8.66 -26.23 11.57
CA HIS A 247 -9.01 -27.40 12.36
C HIS A 247 -8.77 -28.69 11.58
N GLU A 248 -8.45 -29.79 12.27
CA GLU A 248 -8.43 -31.16 11.68
C GLU A 248 -9.80 -31.81 11.94
N GLY A 249 -10.69 -31.74 10.94
CA GLY A 249 -12.06 -32.23 11.03
C GLY A 249 -12.71 -32.39 9.66
N VAL A 250 -13.60 -33.38 9.56
CA VAL A 250 -14.34 -33.71 8.34
C VAL A 250 -15.60 -32.84 8.19
N VAL A 251 -16.21 -32.89 7.01
CA VAL A 251 -17.48 -32.21 6.73
C VAL A 251 -18.53 -32.64 7.76
N GLY A 252 -19.23 -31.66 8.35
CA GLY A 252 -20.26 -31.89 9.37
C GLY A 252 -19.76 -32.30 10.77
N GLY A 253 -18.45 -32.41 11.00
CA GLY A 253 -17.88 -32.72 12.32
C GLY A 253 -16.94 -31.64 12.85
N ASN A 254 -17.01 -31.36 14.16
CA ASN A 254 -16.03 -30.51 14.85
C ASN A 254 -14.71 -31.25 15.07
N GLY A 255 -13.60 -30.53 14.93
CA GLY A 255 -12.24 -31.03 15.15
C GLY A 255 -11.39 -30.09 16.02
N PRO A 256 -10.25 -30.53 16.57
CA PRO A 256 -9.36 -29.65 17.31
C PRO A 256 -8.75 -28.58 16.40
N VAL A 257 -8.48 -27.41 16.98
CA VAL A 257 -7.61 -26.39 16.34
C VAL A 257 -6.22 -26.99 16.19
N VAL A 258 -5.73 -27.08 14.96
CA VAL A 258 -4.37 -27.55 14.67
C VAL A 258 -3.43 -26.42 14.29
N GLN A 259 -3.97 -25.29 13.82
CA GLN A 259 -3.19 -24.09 13.55
C GLN A 259 -4.02 -22.83 13.79
N GLY A 260 -3.56 -21.95 14.70
CA GLY A 260 -4.04 -20.57 14.75
C GLY A 260 -3.43 -19.75 13.63
N LEU A 261 -4.27 -19.00 12.92
CA LEU A 261 -3.87 -18.17 11.78
C LEU A 261 -3.69 -16.72 12.22
N PHE A 262 -4.59 -16.14 13.00
CA PHE A 262 -4.40 -14.85 13.63
C PHE A 262 -5.26 -14.74 14.89
N SER A 263 -4.95 -13.77 15.76
CA SER A 263 -5.80 -13.41 16.90
C SER A 263 -5.80 -11.90 17.11
N SER A 264 -6.99 -11.34 17.29
CA SER A 264 -7.29 -9.95 17.62
C SER A 264 -8.43 -9.94 18.65
N PRO A 265 -8.12 -9.96 19.95
CA PRO A 265 -9.14 -10.14 21.01
C PRO A 265 -10.26 -9.09 21.01
N THR A 266 -10.00 -7.91 20.46
CA THR A 266 -10.99 -6.81 20.33
C THR A 266 -11.66 -6.75 18.96
N GLY A 267 -11.39 -7.72 18.08
CA GLY A 267 -11.81 -7.73 16.69
C GLY A 267 -10.88 -6.93 15.78
N LEU A 268 -10.77 -7.33 14.51
CA LEU A 268 -10.10 -6.54 13.48
C LEU A 268 -10.86 -5.21 13.21
N PRO A 269 -10.18 -4.16 12.70
CA PRO A 269 -10.82 -2.87 12.45
C PRO A 269 -12.05 -2.99 11.54
N ALA A 270 -13.14 -2.29 11.85
CA ALA A 270 -14.41 -2.40 11.14
C ALA A 270 -14.37 -2.02 9.64
N SER A 271 -13.38 -1.23 9.24
CA SER A 271 -13.13 -0.87 7.84
C SER A 271 -12.43 -1.97 7.04
N VAL A 272 -11.88 -2.99 7.70
CA VAL A 272 -11.17 -4.12 7.08
C VAL A 272 -12.17 -5.23 6.76
N SER A 273 -12.10 -5.74 5.53
CA SER A 273 -12.95 -6.81 5.03
C SER A 273 -12.15 -8.01 4.51
N GLY A 274 -10.82 -7.95 4.59
CA GLY A 274 -9.94 -9.06 4.26
C GLY A 274 -8.53 -8.84 4.75
N VAL A 275 -7.83 -9.93 5.07
CA VAL A 275 -6.43 -9.92 5.53
C VAL A 275 -5.67 -11.10 4.95
N ALA A 276 -4.35 -10.96 4.83
CA ALA A 276 -3.45 -12.07 4.57
C ALA A 276 -2.27 -12.03 5.52
N GLY A 277 -1.71 -13.20 5.80
CA GLY A 277 -0.60 -13.35 6.73
C GLY A 277 0.11 -14.68 6.58
N VAL A 278 1.14 -14.85 7.40
CA VAL A 278 1.96 -16.05 7.42
C VAL A 278 2.16 -16.52 8.85
N VAL A 279 1.93 -17.81 9.07
CA VAL A 279 2.39 -18.48 10.28
C VAL A 279 3.69 -19.19 9.96
N LYS A 280 4.75 -18.87 10.70
CA LYS A 280 6.08 -19.50 10.57
C LYS A 280 6.28 -20.53 11.68
N GLY A 281 7.14 -21.52 11.45
CA GLY A 281 7.46 -22.55 12.46
C GLY A 281 6.38 -23.63 12.62
N VAL A 282 5.56 -23.83 11.60
CA VAL A 282 4.53 -24.87 11.58
C VAL A 282 5.20 -26.24 11.45
N LYS A 283 4.74 -27.23 12.23
CA LYS A 283 5.29 -28.60 12.20
C LYS A 283 5.20 -29.16 10.78
N SER A 284 6.32 -29.68 10.26
CA SER A 284 6.42 -30.25 8.91
C SER A 284 5.36 -31.32 8.61
N ASP A 285 5.01 -32.14 9.61
CA ASP A 285 3.98 -33.17 9.45
C ASP A 285 2.58 -32.58 9.32
N LEU A 286 2.27 -31.49 10.03
CA LEU A 286 1.00 -30.78 9.88
C LEU A 286 0.90 -30.13 8.50
N VAL A 287 1.96 -29.44 8.06
CA VAL A 287 2.08 -28.89 6.71
C VAL A 287 1.79 -29.96 5.65
N ARG A 288 2.46 -31.11 5.77
CA ARG A 288 2.28 -32.25 4.85
C ARG A 288 0.86 -32.80 4.88
N LYS A 289 0.23 -32.92 6.05
CA LYS A 289 -1.15 -33.37 6.19
C LYS A 289 -2.13 -32.42 5.49
N ILE A 290 -2.04 -31.12 5.76
CA ILE A 290 -2.91 -30.08 5.15
C ILE A 290 -2.78 -30.13 3.63
N ARG A 291 -1.54 -30.12 3.12
CA ARG A 291 -1.26 -30.14 1.68
C ARG A 291 -1.75 -31.41 0.99
N ASN A 292 -1.54 -32.58 1.61
CA ASN A 292 -1.85 -33.87 0.98
C ASN A 292 -3.34 -34.23 1.10
N ASN A 293 -3.99 -33.89 2.22
CA ASN A 293 -5.38 -34.26 2.53
C ASN A 293 -6.19 -33.03 2.98
N PRO A 294 -6.31 -31.99 2.14
CA PRO A 294 -6.95 -30.73 2.56
C PRO A 294 -8.39 -30.93 3.02
N ASN A 295 -9.13 -31.87 2.42
CA ASN A 295 -10.52 -32.17 2.77
C ASN A 295 -10.72 -32.73 4.20
N ASN A 296 -9.63 -33.04 4.92
CA ASN A 296 -9.66 -33.40 6.35
C ASN A 296 -9.51 -32.17 7.27
N PHE A 297 -9.41 -30.97 6.70
CA PHE A 297 -9.18 -29.72 7.43
C PHE A 297 -10.16 -28.65 7.00
N TYR A 298 -10.65 -27.86 7.94
CA TYR A 298 -11.50 -26.71 7.64
C TYR A 298 -10.91 -25.44 8.23
N ALA A 299 -11.20 -24.32 7.59
CA ALA A 299 -10.93 -23.00 8.12
C ALA A 299 -12.21 -22.44 8.75
N ASN A 300 -12.04 -21.59 9.76
CA ASN A 300 -13.13 -20.80 10.30
C ASN A 300 -12.67 -19.41 10.75
N LEU A 301 -13.64 -18.51 10.91
CA LEU A 301 -13.46 -17.21 11.55
C LEU A 301 -14.38 -17.12 12.76
N HIS A 302 -13.92 -16.48 13.82
CA HIS A 302 -14.70 -16.18 15.02
C HIS A 302 -15.00 -14.69 15.10
N THR A 303 -16.10 -14.35 15.75
CA THR A 303 -16.42 -12.97 16.14
C THR A 303 -16.77 -12.93 17.62
N ALA A 304 -16.91 -11.73 18.19
CA ALA A 304 -17.37 -11.56 19.56
C ALA A 304 -18.77 -12.18 19.79
N GLU A 305 -19.67 -12.07 18.80
CA GLU A 305 -21.02 -12.65 18.85
C GLU A 305 -20.99 -14.17 18.70
N PHE A 306 -20.21 -14.68 17.74
CA PHE A 306 -20.12 -16.10 17.42
C PHE A 306 -18.77 -16.69 17.85
N SER A 307 -18.54 -16.72 19.16
CA SER A 307 -17.27 -17.21 19.75
C SER A 307 -17.01 -18.71 19.56
N GLY A 308 -18.02 -19.49 19.17
CA GLY A 308 -17.89 -20.89 18.73
C GLY A 308 -17.43 -21.04 17.27
N GLY A 309 -17.54 -19.97 16.47
CA GLY A 309 -17.28 -19.94 15.03
C GLY A 309 -18.39 -19.18 14.32
N ALA A 310 -18.06 -18.09 13.64
CA ALA A 310 -19.02 -17.29 12.86
C ALA A 310 -19.27 -17.93 11.50
N VAL A 311 -18.21 -18.35 10.80
CA VAL A 311 -18.28 -18.97 9.48
C VAL A 311 -17.23 -20.06 9.37
N ARG A 312 -17.58 -21.18 8.74
CA ARG A 312 -16.72 -22.36 8.54
C ARG A 312 -16.77 -22.86 7.11
N GLY A 313 -15.68 -23.46 6.64
CA GLY A 313 -15.60 -24.05 5.30
C GLY A 313 -14.46 -25.06 5.18
N GLN A 314 -14.75 -26.20 4.53
CA GLN A 314 -13.76 -27.25 4.31
C GLN A 314 -12.70 -26.80 3.30
N LEU A 315 -11.43 -27.09 3.58
CA LEU A 315 -10.36 -26.84 2.61
C LEU A 315 -10.46 -27.83 1.45
N PHE A 316 -10.34 -27.33 0.23
CA PHE A 316 -10.28 -28.10 -1.01
C PHE A 316 -9.21 -27.50 -1.94
N ARG A 317 -8.80 -28.24 -2.97
CA ARG A 317 -7.84 -27.72 -3.96
C ARG A 317 -8.54 -26.85 -5.01
N SER A 318 -8.05 -25.65 -5.22
CA SER A 318 -8.54 -24.72 -6.25
C SER A 318 -7.47 -24.53 -7.34
N GLY A 319 -7.73 -24.99 -8.57
CA GLY A 319 -6.82 -24.84 -9.73
C GLY A 319 -5.84 -26.01 -9.94
N GLY A 320 -5.49 -26.29 -11.21
CA GLY A 320 -4.83 -27.54 -11.67
C GLY A 320 -3.31 -27.48 -11.89
N GLY A 321 -2.56 -26.73 -11.09
CA GLY A 321 -1.09 -26.65 -11.19
C GLY A 321 -0.41 -26.96 -9.86
N ASN A 322 0.74 -27.62 -9.91
CA ASN A 322 1.69 -27.73 -8.78
C ASN A 322 2.46 -26.40 -8.61
N ASP A 323 1.79 -25.29 -8.84
CA ASP A 323 2.44 -24.03 -9.08
C ASP A 323 2.49 -23.31 -7.74
N ASP A 324 3.55 -23.59 -6.99
CA ASP A 324 3.93 -22.93 -5.73
C ASP A 324 4.20 -21.40 -5.89
N ARG A 325 3.70 -20.77 -6.97
CA ARG A 325 4.04 -19.42 -7.42
C ARG A 325 2.94 -18.43 -7.01
N PHE A 326 2.93 -18.13 -5.71
CA PHE A 326 1.93 -17.34 -4.98
C PHE A 326 1.87 -15.82 -5.25
N ASP A 327 2.45 -15.27 -6.31
CA ASP A 327 2.41 -13.81 -6.48
C ASP A 327 2.39 -13.36 -7.94
N GLN A 328 1.19 -13.31 -8.53
CA GLN A 328 0.91 -12.47 -9.71
C GLN A 328 0.34 -11.09 -9.28
N SER A 329 0.66 -10.68 -8.03
CA SER A 329 0.53 -9.40 -7.32
C SER A 329 0.56 -8.09 -8.10
N THR A 330 -0.10 -7.03 -7.63
CA THR A 330 0.57 -5.72 -7.69
C THR A 330 1.68 -5.74 -6.64
N PHE A 331 2.94 -5.53 -7.04
CA PHE A 331 4.08 -5.65 -6.12
C PHE A 331 5.14 -4.57 -6.34
N VAL A 332 6.00 -4.39 -5.33
CA VAL A 332 7.14 -3.46 -5.36
C VAL A 332 8.44 -4.23 -5.42
N ALA A 333 9.32 -3.84 -6.35
CA ALA A 333 10.71 -4.27 -6.38
C ALA A 333 11.64 -3.05 -6.40
N SER A 334 12.34 -2.82 -5.29
CA SER A 334 13.34 -1.76 -5.19
C SER A 334 14.61 -2.10 -5.98
N VAL A 335 15.28 -1.09 -6.53
CA VAL A 335 16.61 -1.22 -7.13
C VAL A 335 17.63 -1.63 -6.06
N VAL A 336 18.28 -2.78 -6.25
CA VAL A 336 19.37 -3.25 -5.38
C VAL A 336 20.71 -2.70 -5.86
N LYS A 337 20.90 -2.66 -7.18
CA LYS A 337 22.05 -2.04 -7.84
C LYS A 337 21.56 -1.42 -9.14
N GLY A 338 21.79 -0.13 -9.35
CA GLY A 338 21.31 0.56 -10.55
C GLY A 338 22.23 1.68 -10.98
N GLU A 339 22.46 1.77 -12.28
CA GLU A 339 23.21 2.85 -12.92
C GLU A 339 22.41 3.35 -14.14
N GLN A 340 22.18 4.66 -14.20
CA GLN A 340 21.81 5.32 -15.45
C GLN A 340 23.06 5.48 -16.30
N ILE A 341 22.97 5.11 -17.58
CA ILE A 341 24.09 5.13 -18.50
C ILE A 341 23.83 6.21 -19.53
N TYR A 342 24.77 7.15 -19.61
CA TYR A 342 24.73 8.29 -20.52
C TYR A 342 25.87 8.20 -21.52
N ALA A 343 25.60 8.50 -22.78
CA ALA A 343 26.61 8.64 -23.82
C ALA A 343 26.91 10.11 -24.08
N CYS A 344 28.17 10.42 -24.31
CA CYS A 344 28.60 11.75 -24.74
C CYS A 344 28.27 11.93 -26.22
N THR A 345 27.19 12.65 -26.51
CA THR A 345 26.70 12.82 -27.88
C THR A 345 26.77 14.27 -28.33
N LYS A 346 26.91 14.46 -29.64
CA LYS A 346 26.92 15.79 -30.25
C LYS A 346 25.51 16.37 -30.23
N GLN A 347 25.38 17.58 -29.69
CA GLN A 347 24.14 18.34 -29.60
C GLN A 347 23.90 19.15 -30.88
N ALA A 348 22.69 19.68 -31.05
CA ALA A 348 22.29 20.44 -32.24
C ALA A 348 23.14 21.73 -32.44
N ASP A 349 23.63 22.33 -31.37
CA ASP A 349 24.50 23.51 -31.38
C ASP A 349 25.99 23.18 -31.66
N GLY A 350 26.31 21.90 -31.89
CA GLY A 350 27.66 21.41 -32.14
C GLY A 350 28.48 21.14 -30.88
N THR A 351 27.98 21.46 -29.68
CA THR A 351 28.59 21.07 -28.41
C THR A 351 28.37 19.58 -28.13
N PHE A 352 28.99 19.04 -27.08
CA PHE A 352 28.81 17.67 -26.64
C PHE A 352 28.26 17.66 -25.23
N ALA A 353 27.24 16.84 -24.99
CA ALA A 353 26.63 16.66 -23.67
C ALA A 353 26.21 15.21 -23.47
N PHE A 354 26.01 14.82 -22.21
CA PHE A 354 25.54 13.49 -21.86
C PHE A 354 24.04 13.33 -22.15
N THR A 355 23.70 12.38 -23.03
CA THR A 355 22.31 12.00 -23.35
C THR A 355 22.03 10.57 -22.90
N GLN A 356 20.77 10.26 -22.59
CA GLN A 356 20.38 8.91 -22.16
C GLN A 356 20.83 7.88 -23.20
N HIS A 357 21.55 6.84 -22.74
CA HIS A 357 22.06 5.76 -23.58
C HIS A 357 21.48 4.41 -23.18
N ASN A 358 21.63 4.03 -21.91
CA ASN A 358 21.05 2.82 -21.34
C ASN A 358 20.79 2.94 -19.84
N VAL A 359 20.31 1.87 -19.23
CA VAL A 359 20.24 1.63 -17.80
C VAL A 359 20.76 0.23 -17.55
N SER A 360 21.48 0.05 -16.44
CA SER A 360 21.82 -1.28 -15.94
C SER A 360 21.36 -1.35 -14.50
N ALA A 361 20.29 -2.09 -14.26
CA ALA A 361 19.82 -2.29 -12.90
C ALA A 361 19.40 -3.74 -12.62
N THR A 362 19.58 -4.13 -11.37
CA THR A 362 19.03 -5.34 -10.77
C THR A 362 18.13 -4.91 -9.62
N LEU A 363 16.87 -5.29 -9.71
CA LEU A 363 15.87 -5.01 -8.68
C LEU A 363 15.82 -6.19 -7.69
N GLN A 364 15.06 -6.02 -6.61
CA GLN A 364 14.65 -7.12 -5.73
C GLN A 364 14.07 -8.28 -6.57
N THR A 365 14.13 -9.49 -6.01
CA THR A 365 13.84 -10.79 -6.70
C THR A 365 14.74 -11.13 -7.88
N GLY A 366 15.67 -10.24 -8.26
CA GLY A 366 16.65 -10.48 -9.32
C GLY A 366 16.17 -10.09 -10.71
N ILE A 367 15.13 -9.24 -10.81
CA ILE A 367 14.66 -8.68 -12.08
C ILE A 367 15.76 -7.79 -12.67
N ALA A 368 16.17 -8.08 -13.90
CA ALA A 368 17.12 -7.27 -14.66
C ALA A 368 16.37 -6.16 -15.42
N HIS A 369 16.89 -4.95 -15.40
CA HIS A 369 16.33 -3.79 -16.10
C HIS A 369 17.36 -3.12 -17.00
N SER A 370 16.98 -2.90 -18.26
CA SER A 370 17.78 -2.31 -19.34
C SER A 370 16.87 -1.70 -20.41
N PHE A 371 17.42 -1.16 -21.50
CA PHE A 371 16.67 -1.00 -22.76
C PHE A 371 16.79 -2.26 -23.62
N VAL A 372 15.75 -2.52 -24.42
CA VAL A 372 15.79 -3.59 -25.46
C VAL A 372 16.92 -3.36 -26.45
N LYS A 373 17.17 -2.09 -26.79
CA LYS A 373 18.25 -1.63 -27.64
C LYS A 373 18.78 -0.32 -27.09
N ASP A 374 20.10 -0.19 -27.00
CA ASP A 374 20.76 1.06 -26.64
C ASP A 374 20.24 2.22 -27.50
N ASP A 375 20.10 3.39 -26.90
CA ASP A 375 19.69 4.67 -27.53
C ASP A 375 18.29 4.71 -28.20
N ALA A 376 17.62 3.56 -28.40
CA ALA A 376 16.45 3.50 -29.30
C ALA A 376 15.40 2.43 -28.94
N GLY A 377 15.58 1.63 -27.87
CA GLY A 377 14.63 0.61 -27.43
C GLY A 377 13.78 1.05 -26.24
N PRO A 378 12.56 0.49 -26.07
CA PRO A 378 11.80 0.70 -24.84
C PRO A 378 12.55 0.09 -23.63
N PRO A 379 12.33 0.61 -22.42
CA PRO A 379 12.80 -0.04 -21.21
C PRO A 379 12.20 -1.44 -21.11
N GLN A 380 12.98 -2.38 -20.61
CA GLN A 380 12.57 -3.77 -20.36
C GLN A 380 12.90 -4.20 -18.94
N TRP A 381 12.11 -5.13 -18.41
CA TRP A 381 12.32 -5.83 -17.16
C TRP A 381 12.21 -7.32 -17.42
N VAL A 382 13.23 -8.08 -17.04
CA VAL A 382 13.33 -9.53 -17.27
C VAL A 382 13.52 -10.21 -15.93
N SER A 383 12.58 -11.06 -15.55
CA SER A 383 12.64 -11.87 -14.34
C SER A 383 13.47 -13.14 -14.54
N ARG A 384 13.88 -13.78 -13.44
CA ARG A 384 14.62 -15.06 -13.45
C ARG A 384 13.79 -16.23 -13.96
N ASP A 385 12.47 -16.13 -13.89
CA ASP A 385 11.52 -17.12 -14.42
C ASP A 385 11.20 -16.90 -15.91
N HIS A 386 11.94 -16.04 -16.59
CA HIS A 386 11.80 -15.69 -18.01
C HIS A 386 10.53 -14.91 -18.39
N SER A 387 9.66 -14.59 -17.42
CA SER A 387 8.65 -13.55 -17.63
C SER A 387 9.36 -12.19 -17.84
N ALA A 388 8.87 -11.41 -18.79
CA ALA A 388 9.45 -10.12 -19.11
C ALA A 388 8.42 -9.14 -19.69
N VAL A 389 8.67 -7.86 -19.48
CA VAL A 389 7.83 -6.75 -19.96
C VAL A 389 8.67 -5.62 -20.50
N THR A 390 8.12 -4.89 -21.48
CA THR A 390 8.62 -3.60 -21.94
C THR A 390 7.68 -2.47 -21.51
N GLY A 391 8.17 -1.24 -21.43
CA GLY A 391 7.40 -0.09 -20.96
C GLY A 391 7.30 1.03 -21.99
N LYS A 392 6.13 1.63 -22.15
CA LYS A 392 5.89 2.85 -22.93
C LYS A 392 5.47 3.98 -22.00
N LEU A 393 6.13 5.13 -22.10
CA LEU A 393 5.85 6.27 -21.22
C LEU A 393 4.39 6.75 -21.33
N ILE A 394 3.68 6.76 -20.20
CA ILE A 394 2.38 7.41 -20.02
C ILE A 394 2.61 8.82 -19.49
N SER A 395 3.32 8.94 -18.37
CA SER A 395 3.58 10.23 -17.73
C SER A 395 4.96 10.28 -17.06
N LYS A 396 5.44 11.51 -16.85
CA LYS A 396 6.74 11.81 -16.26
C LYS A 396 6.62 12.97 -15.30
N SER A 397 7.02 12.77 -14.05
CA SER A 397 7.00 13.79 -12.99
C SER A 397 8.41 14.03 -12.44
N ALA A 398 8.72 15.29 -12.12
CA ALA A 398 9.99 15.61 -11.46
C ALA A 398 9.97 15.14 -10.00
N ASN A 399 11.09 14.64 -9.48
CA ASN A 399 11.23 14.21 -8.09
C ASN A 399 12.33 15.01 -7.35
N GLY A 400 12.24 16.33 -7.42
CA GLY A 400 13.24 17.23 -6.85
C GLY A 400 14.57 17.26 -7.62
N ALA A 401 15.45 18.17 -7.21
CA ALA A 401 16.75 18.35 -7.84
C ALA A 401 17.69 17.18 -7.51
N GLY A 402 18.48 16.72 -8.49
CA GLY A 402 19.46 15.65 -8.30
C GLY A 402 18.92 14.23 -8.47
N ASN A 403 17.60 14.07 -8.67
CA ASN A 403 16.96 12.79 -8.90
C ASN A 403 16.41 12.69 -10.32
N ILE A 404 16.53 11.51 -10.94
CA ILE A 404 15.81 11.23 -12.18
C ILE A 404 14.31 11.33 -11.96
N ALA A 405 13.57 11.71 -13.00
CA ALA A 405 12.12 11.78 -12.95
C ALA A 405 11.48 10.44 -12.56
N GLU A 406 10.36 10.51 -11.87
CA GLU A 406 9.46 9.38 -11.73
C GLU A 406 8.72 9.17 -13.05
N LEU A 407 8.39 7.90 -13.33
CA LEU A 407 7.76 7.50 -14.57
C LEU A 407 6.54 6.66 -14.28
N ASP A 408 5.54 6.82 -15.12
CA ASP A 408 4.42 5.91 -15.28
C ASP A 408 4.48 5.35 -16.71
N LEU A 409 4.41 4.04 -16.83
CA LEU A 409 4.70 3.29 -18.05
C LEU A 409 3.63 2.24 -18.30
N ASP A 410 3.03 2.25 -19.48
CA ASP A 410 2.18 1.20 -20.01
C ASP A 410 3.05 -0.04 -20.31
N ALA A 411 2.71 -1.19 -19.73
CA ALA A 411 3.52 -2.38 -19.83
C ALA A 411 3.01 -3.33 -20.92
N THR A 412 3.94 -3.85 -21.72
CA THR A 412 3.66 -4.87 -22.73
C THR A 412 4.49 -6.11 -22.46
N GLN A 413 3.83 -7.26 -22.29
CA GLN A 413 4.49 -8.55 -22.14
C GLN A 413 5.43 -8.82 -23.33
N SER A 414 6.64 -9.28 -23.02
CA SER A 414 7.71 -9.56 -23.99
C SER A 414 8.44 -10.88 -23.73
N GLY A 415 8.24 -11.50 -22.56
CA GLY A 415 8.73 -12.83 -22.21
C GLY A 415 7.59 -13.83 -22.02
N ASP A 416 7.85 -14.84 -21.19
CA ASP A 416 6.90 -15.93 -20.93
C ASP A 416 5.55 -15.40 -20.39
N SER A 417 4.47 -16.07 -20.79
CA SER A 417 3.09 -15.76 -20.38
C SER A 417 2.73 -16.18 -18.97
N ASP A 418 3.67 -16.82 -18.29
CA ASP A 418 3.58 -17.24 -16.90
C ASP A 418 4.80 -16.71 -16.14
N GLY A 419 4.64 -16.48 -14.83
CA GLY A 419 5.70 -15.94 -13.98
C GLY A 419 5.39 -14.58 -13.38
N GLN A 420 6.39 -14.02 -12.70
CA GLN A 420 6.30 -12.82 -11.86
C GLN A 420 5.80 -11.58 -12.62
N LEU A 421 6.22 -11.40 -13.87
CA LEU A 421 5.90 -10.21 -14.68
C LEU A 421 4.78 -10.46 -15.70
N ALA A 422 4.25 -11.68 -15.79
CA ALA A 422 3.35 -12.09 -16.87
C ALA A 422 2.04 -11.28 -16.95
N ASN A 423 1.49 -10.85 -15.82
CA ASN A 423 0.25 -10.08 -15.77
C ASN A 423 0.46 -8.58 -15.57
N THR A 424 1.70 -8.09 -15.62
CA THR A 424 1.97 -6.66 -15.46
C THR A 424 1.41 -5.88 -16.64
N VAL A 425 0.57 -4.88 -16.34
CA VAL A 425 -0.05 -3.98 -17.32
C VAL A 425 0.44 -2.55 -17.21
N GLU A 426 1.00 -2.16 -16.07
CA GLU A 426 1.52 -0.82 -15.83
C GLU A 426 2.70 -0.88 -14.86
N ILE A 427 3.69 0.00 -15.04
CA ILE A 427 4.90 0.06 -14.23
C ILE A 427 5.14 1.50 -13.80
N LEU A 428 5.21 1.72 -12.49
CA LEU A 428 5.58 3.01 -11.93
C LEU A 428 7.00 2.95 -11.40
N ARG A 429 7.86 3.89 -11.81
CA ARG A 429 9.17 4.14 -11.21
C ARG A 429 9.04 5.30 -10.24
N LEU A 430 9.05 5.00 -8.95
CA LEU A 430 8.81 5.93 -7.85
C LEU A 430 10.04 6.06 -6.94
N ASN A 431 10.01 7.01 -6.00
CA ASN A 431 11.00 7.17 -4.93
C ASN A 431 12.45 7.23 -5.47
N THR A 432 12.64 7.95 -6.58
CA THR A 432 13.94 8.00 -7.27
C THR A 432 14.97 8.78 -6.47
N VAL A 433 16.20 8.28 -6.40
CA VAL A 433 17.35 8.97 -5.80
C VAL A 433 18.54 8.92 -6.74
N GLY A 434 19.11 10.07 -7.07
CA GLY A 434 20.28 10.16 -7.95
C GLY A 434 19.96 9.86 -9.42
N GLY A 435 20.97 9.39 -10.14
CA GLY A 435 20.87 8.98 -11.55
C GLY A 435 20.85 10.11 -12.58
N VAL A 436 20.87 11.39 -12.19
CA VAL A 436 20.81 12.50 -13.16
C VAL A 436 22.08 12.55 -14.02
N ALA A 437 21.92 12.87 -15.31
CA ALA A 437 23.02 13.06 -16.23
C ALA A 437 24.05 14.07 -15.69
N PRO A 438 25.36 13.81 -15.83
CA PRO A 438 26.37 14.79 -15.43
C PRO A 438 26.15 16.12 -16.18
N ALA A 439 26.21 17.23 -15.44
CA ALA A 439 26.03 18.56 -16.01
C ALA A 439 27.27 19.01 -16.80
N GLY A 440 27.07 19.90 -17.77
CA GLY A 440 28.14 20.51 -18.56
C GLY A 440 28.47 19.75 -19.84
N THR A 441 29.56 20.16 -20.49
CA THR A 441 30.04 19.54 -21.73
C THR A 441 30.83 18.27 -21.44
N CYS A 442 30.83 17.33 -22.39
CA CYS A 442 31.59 16.10 -22.32
C CYS A 442 32.55 15.98 -23.51
N ASP A 443 33.57 15.11 -23.40
CA ASP A 443 34.53 14.82 -24.47
C ASP A 443 34.31 13.37 -24.93
N PRO A 444 33.86 13.13 -26.17
CA PRO A 444 33.54 11.77 -26.65
C PRO A 444 34.78 10.87 -26.74
N GLN A 445 36.00 11.40 -26.76
CA GLN A 445 37.23 10.59 -26.77
C GLN A 445 37.72 10.28 -25.35
N LYS A 446 37.57 11.21 -24.40
CA LYS A 446 38.03 11.01 -23.01
C LYS A 446 36.99 10.37 -22.11
N GLN A 447 35.71 10.70 -22.32
CA GLN A 447 34.57 10.29 -21.49
C GLN A 447 33.38 9.93 -22.38
N PRO A 448 33.46 8.85 -23.18
CA PRO A 448 32.40 8.45 -24.09
C PRO A 448 31.11 8.03 -23.35
N ILE A 449 31.24 7.49 -22.14
CA ILE A 449 30.14 7.00 -21.32
C ILE A 449 30.30 7.51 -19.88
N ALA A 450 29.19 7.92 -19.28
CA ALA A 450 29.08 8.14 -17.85
C ALA A 450 28.04 7.17 -17.25
N LYS A 451 28.40 6.56 -16.13
CA LYS A 451 27.50 5.72 -15.34
C LYS A 451 27.19 6.43 -14.03
N VAL A 452 25.92 6.71 -13.78
CA VAL A 452 25.48 7.45 -12.61
C VAL A 452 24.60 6.54 -11.76
N PRO A 453 25.03 6.19 -10.53
CA PRO A 453 24.22 5.36 -9.63
C PRO A 453 22.85 5.97 -9.36
N TYR A 454 21.84 5.13 -9.25
CA TYR A 454 20.49 5.54 -8.86
C TYR A 454 19.80 4.48 -7.99
N GLN A 455 18.82 4.93 -7.23
CA GLN A 455 17.84 4.08 -6.57
C GLN A 455 16.44 4.45 -7.06
N ALA A 456 15.53 3.50 -7.02
CA ALA A 456 14.10 3.69 -7.28
C ALA A 456 13.32 2.49 -6.73
N ASP A 457 12.02 2.68 -6.54
CA ASP A 457 11.06 1.60 -6.34
C ASP A 457 10.26 1.42 -7.63
N TYR A 458 10.22 0.19 -8.14
CA TYR A 458 9.35 -0.15 -9.27
C TYR A 458 8.10 -0.83 -8.73
N VAL A 459 6.94 -0.25 -9.03
CA VAL A 459 5.63 -0.84 -8.75
C VAL A 459 5.12 -1.47 -10.03
N PHE A 460 4.92 -2.79 -10.01
CA PHE A 460 4.35 -3.54 -11.12
C PHE A 460 2.87 -3.74 -10.84
N ILE A 461 2.01 -3.09 -11.61
CA ILE A 461 0.56 -3.21 -11.51
C ILE A 461 0.12 -4.39 -12.37
N SER A 462 -0.64 -5.30 -11.76
CA SER A 462 -1.18 -6.47 -12.46
C SER A 462 -2.66 -6.28 -12.79
N LYS A 463 -3.09 -6.89 -13.90
CA LYS A 463 -4.50 -6.88 -14.35
C LYS A 463 -5.45 -7.57 -13.37
#